data_AF-A0A9R1AV42-F1
#
_entry.id   AF-A0A9R1AV42-F1
#
_cell.length_a   1.000
_cell.length_b   1.000
_cell.length_c   1.000
_cell.angle_alpha   90.00
_cell.angle_beta   90.00
_cell.angle_gamma   90.00
#
_symmetry.space_group_name_H-M   'P 1'
#
loop_
_entity.id
_entity.type
_entity.pdbx_description
1 polymer ?
#
loop_
_entity_poly.entity_id
_entity_poly.type
_entity_poly.pdbx_seq_one_letter_code
_entity_poly.pdbx_strand_id
1 'polypeptide(L)'
;MSPLVCLLIHSHMCSINGKPFVSHEFRVTIRRTGSADPSSPISEAVLTEQVRQIYIEDLRQAITLADSVGLQGANTKLVEARNNLQLEHSNSMIDILRAQLDKLIELISSGMGLKALRACLLSMMMLHGRQRVTETGPVMGRELYVTQFTDMSRKQAGDHEKDPAKAPPPASQDVEQAKIVRDQQGIKRPPAVVEATTCSWRTWWRDRKSHHESSRWAMVILCTVLAVAMIVIGVTLLAVYLVNMPKMPYLVVSDAQLGALRYAQQDGTIQYLQLPITILAENNNSKADATFSHVDLALQFHGVDVALLRTPAPFVVAAESSLALQYNVVSTGQRLDPAGMRSMDESLNAGMVPFDLRGKARARWKVGIFLKAHFWTRISCRLHFFFPGNSTVKPTDLRRCRSR
;
A
#
# COMPACT_ATOMS: atom_id res chain seq x y z
N MET A 1 20.15 -1.50 29.05
CA MET A 1 19.24 -1.49 27.88
C MET A 1 17.82 -1.33 28.39
N SER A 2 17.17 -0.20 28.11
CA SER A 2 15.79 0.05 28.52
C SER A 2 14.86 -0.97 27.83
N PRO A 3 13.91 -1.60 28.55
CA PRO A 3 12.97 -2.52 27.92
C PRO A 3 12.07 -1.74 26.95
N LEU A 4 12.15 -2.09 25.67
CA LEU A 4 11.27 -1.55 24.64
C LEU A 4 9.86 -2.06 24.93
N VAL A 5 9.01 -1.18 25.48
CA VAL A 5 7.58 -1.43 25.65
C VAL A 5 6.90 -0.96 24.37
N CYS A 6 6.42 -1.90 23.58
CA CYS A 6 5.63 -1.61 22.39
C CYS A 6 4.16 -1.61 22.79
N LEU A 7 3.51 -0.47 22.66
CA LEU A 7 2.10 -0.30 22.98
C LEU A 7 1.30 -0.41 21.68
N LEU A 8 0.57 -1.50 21.49
CA LEU A 8 -0.36 -1.62 20.37
C LEU A 8 -1.68 -0.98 20.78
N ILE A 9 -1.95 0.17 20.20
CA ILE A 9 -3.24 0.85 20.29
C ILE A 9 -4.03 0.48 19.03
N HIS A 10 -5.13 -0.23 19.19
CA HIS A 10 -6.04 -0.54 18.09
C HIS A 10 -7.33 0.25 18.26
N SER A 11 -7.56 1.19 17.35
CA SER A 11 -8.81 1.93 17.22
C SER A 11 -9.39 1.69 15.83
N HIS A 12 -10.58 1.10 15.75
CA HIS A 12 -11.31 1.02 14.50
C HIS A 12 -12.30 2.17 14.41
N MET A 13 -12.34 2.79 13.24
CA MET A 13 -13.31 3.81 12.89
C MET A 13 -14.27 3.20 11.89
N CYS A 14 -15.51 2.98 12.30
CA CYS A 14 -16.56 2.50 11.42
C CYS A 14 -17.63 3.58 11.28
N SER A 15 -18.12 3.80 10.06
CA SER A 15 -19.21 4.73 9.79
C SER A 15 -20.51 3.96 9.64
N ILE A 16 -21.51 4.29 10.45
CA ILE A 16 -22.89 3.78 10.29
C ILE A 16 -23.77 5.01 10.06
N ASN A 17 -24.47 5.04 8.92
CA ASN A 17 -25.30 6.17 8.48
C ASN A 17 -24.58 7.53 8.48
N GLY A 18 -23.31 7.55 8.06
CA GLY A 18 -22.53 8.78 7.91
C GLY A 18 -21.97 9.35 9.21
N LYS A 19 -22.21 8.72 10.37
CA LYS A 19 -21.62 9.10 11.66
C LYS A 19 -20.47 8.14 12.02
N PRO A 20 -19.26 8.66 12.26
CA PRO A 20 -18.14 7.82 12.68
C PRO A 20 -18.33 7.35 14.12
N PHE A 21 -18.27 6.04 14.33
CA PHE A 21 -18.16 5.39 15.62
C PHE A 21 -16.71 4.97 15.82
N VAL A 22 -16.11 5.41 16.92
CA VAL A 22 -14.75 5.05 17.33
C VAL A 22 -14.87 4.02 18.45
N SER A 23 -14.30 2.82 18.26
CA SER A 23 -14.25 1.81 19.33
C SER A 23 -13.36 2.30 20.48
N HIS A 24 -13.68 1.93 21.74
CA HIS A 24 -12.79 2.20 22.87
C HIS A 24 -11.38 1.65 22.62
N GLU A 25 -10.40 2.45 23.01
CA GLU A 25 -8.98 2.18 22.81
C GLU A 25 -8.58 0.89 23.54
N PHE A 26 -8.37 -0.20 22.79
CA PHE A 26 -7.86 -1.44 23.37
C PHE A 26 -6.34 -1.37 23.38
N ARG A 27 -5.76 -1.34 24.58
CA ARG A 27 -4.32 -1.16 24.79
C ARG A 27 -3.67 -2.49 25.14
N VAL A 28 -2.92 -3.05 24.20
CA VAL A 28 -2.10 -4.24 24.44
C VAL A 28 -0.66 -3.79 24.69
N THR A 29 -0.14 -4.08 25.87
CA THR A 29 1.25 -3.74 26.24
C THR A 29 2.14 -4.93 25.99
N ILE A 30 2.99 -4.85 24.96
CA ILE A 30 3.99 -5.89 24.66
C ILE A 30 5.33 -5.43 25.21
N ARG A 31 5.84 -6.12 26.21
CA ARG A 31 7.17 -5.86 26.78
C ARG A 31 8.14 -6.93 26.29
N ARG A 32 9.15 -6.55 25.50
CA ARG A 32 10.24 -7.48 25.14
C ARG A 32 11.24 -7.54 26.30
N THR A 33 11.42 -8.74 26.86
CA THR A 33 12.52 -9.06 27.77
C THR A 33 13.67 -9.68 26.97
N GLY A 34 14.92 -9.35 27.32
CA GLY A 34 16.12 -9.74 26.56
C GLY A 34 16.43 -11.23 26.55
N SER A 35 15.67 -12.03 27.30
CA SER A 35 15.60 -13.48 27.19
C SER A 35 14.13 -13.87 27.17
N ALA A 36 13.71 -14.57 26.12
CA ALA A 36 12.44 -15.26 26.10
C ALA A 36 12.70 -16.60 26.79
N ASP A 37 12.28 -16.71 28.05
CA ASP A 37 12.24 -17.99 28.72
C ASP A 37 11.00 -18.75 28.21
N PRO A 38 11.16 -19.80 27.37
CA PRO A 38 10.04 -20.58 26.86
C PRO A 38 9.28 -21.33 27.97
N SER A 39 9.82 -21.39 29.20
CA SER A 39 9.14 -21.95 30.36
C SER A 39 8.32 -20.92 31.16
N SER A 40 8.28 -19.65 30.74
CA SER A 40 7.40 -18.65 31.35
C SER A 40 5.94 -19.07 31.22
N PRO A 41 5.18 -19.15 32.33
CA PRO A 41 3.82 -19.66 32.31
C PRO A 41 2.92 -18.72 31.50
N ILE A 42 2.24 -19.28 30.51
CA ILE A 42 1.16 -18.60 29.78
C ILE A 42 0.05 -18.29 30.79
N SER A 43 -0.48 -17.07 30.75
CA SER A 43 -1.62 -16.70 31.60
C SER A 43 -2.77 -17.68 31.39
N GLU A 44 -3.35 -18.14 32.49
CA GLU A 44 -4.49 -19.07 32.49
C GLU A 44 -5.65 -18.57 31.61
N ALA A 45 -5.89 -17.25 31.58
CA ALA A 45 -6.92 -16.64 30.73
C ALA A 45 -6.64 -16.82 29.22
N VAL A 46 -5.37 -16.80 28.81
CA VAL A 46 -4.97 -16.99 27.41
C VAL A 46 -5.09 -18.46 27.01
N LEU A 47 -4.68 -19.37 27.88
CA LEU A 47 -4.88 -20.81 27.69
C LEU A 47 -6.38 -21.14 27.58
N THR A 48 -7.19 -20.55 28.46
CA THR A 48 -8.65 -20.68 28.47
C THR A 48 -9.27 -20.22 27.15
N GLU A 49 -8.88 -19.07 26.62
CA GLU A 49 -9.34 -18.59 25.31
C GLU A 49 -8.85 -19.46 24.14
N GLN A 50 -7.64 -20.00 24.22
CA GLN A 50 -7.10 -20.91 23.21
C GLN A 50 -7.93 -22.20 23.13
N VAL A 51 -8.24 -22.80 24.29
CA VAL A 51 -9.12 -23.98 24.37
C VAL A 51 -10.50 -23.68 23.80
N ARG A 52 -11.06 -22.49 24.07
CA ARG A 52 -12.35 -22.05 23.49
C ARG A 52 -12.32 -21.95 21.97
N GLN A 53 -11.21 -21.49 21.38
CA GLN A 53 -11.08 -21.40 19.92
C GLN A 53 -10.98 -22.78 19.28
N ILE A 54 -10.22 -23.70 19.90
CA ILE A 54 -10.14 -25.10 19.47
C ILE A 54 -11.54 -25.73 19.48
N TYR A 55 -12.30 -25.52 20.56
CA TYR A 55 -13.68 -25.96 20.66
C TYR A 55 -14.58 -25.45 19.52
N ILE A 56 -14.49 -24.16 19.16
CA ILE A 56 -15.27 -23.61 18.02
C ILE A 56 -14.89 -24.30 16.71
N GLU A 57 -13.61 -24.54 16.49
CA GLU A 57 -13.14 -25.19 15.27
C GLU A 57 -13.59 -26.65 15.22
N ASP A 58 -13.62 -27.35 16.36
CA ASP A 58 -14.19 -28.69 16.46
C ASP A 58 -15.70 -28.71 16.16
N LEU A 59 -16.48 -27.72 16.64
CA LEU A 59 -17.89 -27.58 16.27
C LEU A 59 -18.06 -27.35 14.77
N ARG A 60 -17.17 -26.54 14.17
CA ARG A 60 -17.19 -26.28 12.72
C ARG A 60 -16.92 -27.55 11.93
N GLN A 61 -15.94 -28.34 12.36
CA GLN A 61 -15.64 -29.65 11.76
C GLN A 61 -16.79 -30.65 11.95
N ALA A 62 -17.48 -30.61 13.09
CA ALA A 62 -18.67 -31.43 13.29
C ALA A 62 -19.79 -31.08 12.30
N ILE A 63 -19.96 -29.79 11.94
CA ILE A 63 -20.92 -29.37 10.91
C ILE A 63 -20.48 -29.86 9.51
N THR A 64 -19.20 -29.75 9.16
CA THR A 64 -18.73 -30.23 7.84
C THR A 64 -18.85 -31.74 7.70
N LEU A 65 -18.61 -32.49 8.78
CA LEU A 65 -18.81 -33.93 8.84
C LEU A 65 -20.29 -34.31 8.84
N ALA A 66 -21.16 -33.51 9.48
CA ALA A 66 -22.61 -33.67 9.39
C ALA A 66 -23.11 -33.55 7.93
N ASP A 67 -22.54 -32.63 7.17
CA ASP A 67 -22.93 -32.37 5.77
C ASP A 67 -22.39 -33.44 4.79
N SER A 68 -21.25 -34.07 5.10
CA SER A 68 -20.57 -35.03 4.21
C SER A 68 -20.78 -36.50 4.58
N VAL A 69 -20.60 -36.85 5.86
CA VAL A 69 -20.64 -38.22 6.39
C VAL A 69 -21.95 -38.47 7.16
N GLY A 70 -22.75 -37.44 7.40
CA GLY A 70 -24.01 -37.53 8.13
C GLY A 70 -23.82 -37.54 9.65
N LEU A 71 -24.84 -38.03 10.36
CA LEU A 71 -24.92 -37.96 11.82
C LEU A 71 -23.76 -38.68 12.52
N GLN A 72 -23.29 -39.80 11.96
CA GLN A 72 -22.19 -40.58 12.52
C GLN A 72 -20.87 -39.81 12.50
N GLY A 73 -20.53 -39.15 11.38
CA GLY A 73 -19.31 -38.36 11.28
C GLY A 73 -19.30 -37.18 12.25
N ALA A 74 -20.43 -36.51 12.40
CA ALA A 74 -20.59 -35.43 13.37
C ALA A 74 -20.43 -35.93 14.81
N ASN A 75 -21.06 -37.05 15.16
CA ASN A 75 -20.98 -37.62 16.50
C ASN A 75 -19.56 -38.03 16.88
N THR A 76 -18.82 -38.68 15.96
CA THR A 76 -17.42 -39.05 16.19
C THR A 76 -16.58 -37.83 16.52
N LYS A 77 -16.75 -36.72 15.78
CA LYS A 77 -16.00 -35.49 16.02
C LYS A 77 -16.37 -34.80 17.33
N LEU A 78 -17.65 -34.85 17.73
CA LEU A 78 -18.09 -34.30 19.01
C LEU A 78 -17.54 -35.09 20.21
N VAL A 79 -17.47 -36.41 20.10
CA VAL A 79 -16.83 -37.27 21.12
C VAL A 79 -15.33 -36.98 21.22
N GLU A 80 -14.65 -36.82 20.08
CA GLU A 80 -13.25 -36.41 20.03
C GLU A 80 -13.02 -35.06 20.74
N ALA A 81 -13.83 -34.05 20.39
CA ALA A 81 -13.77 -32.72 21.01
C ALA A 81 -14.00 -32.77 22.53
N ARG A 82 -14.96 -33.59 22.98
CA ARG A 82 -15.24 -33.82 24.41
C ARG A 82 -14.02 -34.40 25.13
N ASN A 83 -13.40 -35.41 24.55
CA ASN A 83 -12.23 -36.06 25.14
C ASN A 83 -11.02 -35.12 25.21
N ASN A 84 -10.83 -34.28 24.19
CA ASN A 84 -9.77 -33.27 24.17
C ASN A 84 -9.93 -32.26 25.32
N LEU A 85 -11.16 -31.81 25.59
CA LEU A 85 -11.46 -30.93 26.72
C LEU A 85 -11.25 -31.55 28.11
N GLN A 86 -11.14 -32.88 28.20
CA GLN A 86 -10.92 -33.60 29.45
C GLN A 86 -9.44 -33.67 29.85
N LEU A 87 -8.53 -33.45 28.89
CA LEU A 87 -7.07 -33.39 29.11
C LEU A 87 -6.60 -32.01 29.62
N GLU A 88 -7.45 -30.98 29.52
CA GLU A 88 -7.13 -29.60 29.91
C GLU A 88 -7.45 -29.32 31.38
N HIS A 89 -6.71 -28.39 32.00
CA HIS A 89 -6.92 -27.98 33.41
C HIS A 89 -8.38 -27.54 33.64
N SER A 90 -9.05 -28.08 34.65
CA SER A 90 -10.46 -27.79 34.91
C SER A 90 -10.66 -26.34 35.35
N ASN A 91 -11.29 -25.54 34.52
CA ASN A 91 -11.84 -24.25 34.89
C ASN A 91 -13.35 -24.23 34.60
N SER A 92 -14.06 -23.27 35.17
CA SER A 92 -15.52 -23.21 35.07
C SER A 92 -16.02 -23.14 33.64
N MET A 93 -15.25 -22.54 32.72
CA MET A 93 -15.63 -22.44 31.31
C MET A 93 -15.50 -23.78 30.60
N ILE A 94 -14.39 -24.48 30.77
CA ILE A 94 -14.13 -25.79 30.16
C ILE A 94 -15.15 -26.82 30.67
N ASP A 95 -15.52 -26.76 31.95
CA ASP A 95 -16.57 -27.64 32.50
C ASP A 95 -17.93 -27.41 31.82
N ILE A 96 -18.27 -26.16 31.48
CA ILE A 96 -19.48 -25.83 30.75
C ILE A 96 -19.42 -26.34 29.32
N LEU A 97 -18.29 -26.14 28.62
CA LEU A 97 -18.09 -26.65 27.26
C LEU A 97 -18.21 -28.18 27.22
N ARG A 98 -17.64 -28.88 28.21
CA ARG A 98 -17.83 -30.33 28.37
C ARG A 98 -19.29 -30.68 28.55
N ALA A 99 -19.99 -30.04 29.49
CA ALA A 99 -21.42 -30.30 29.73
C ALA A 99 -22.30 -30.06 28.49
N GLN A 100 -21.95 -29.07 27.65
CA GLN A 100 -22.65 -28.81 26.39
C GLN A 100 -22.46 -29.96 25.38
N LEU A 101 -21.22 -30.44 25.20
CA LEU A 101 -20.94 -31.57 24.31
C LEU A 101 -21.58 -32.86 24.82
N ASP A 102 -21.53 -33.10 26.13
CA ASP A 102 -22.14 -34.26 26.77
C ASP A 102 -23.63 -34.34 26.46
N LYS A 103 -24.32 -33.20 26.59
CA LYS A 103 -25.75 -33.13 26.29
C LYS A 103 -26.04 -33.32 24.81
N LEU A 104 -25.19 -32.80 23.92
CA LEU A 104 -25.36 -32.97 22.48
C LEU A 104 -25.17 -34.43 22.05
N ILE A 105 -24.15 -35.10 22.59
CA ILE A 105 -23.88 -36.52 22.36
C ILE A 105 -25.04 -37.38 22.89
N GLU A 106 -25.55 -37.06 24.07
CA GLU A 106 -26.74 -37.71 24.65
C GLU A 106 -27.94 -37.57 23.72
N LEU A 107 -28.21 -36.37 23.21
CA LEU A 107 -29.35 -36.12 22.32
C LEU A 107 -29.20 -36.84 20.97
N ILE A 108 -27.98 -36.94 20.43
CA ILE A 108 -27.70 -37.75 19.24
C ILE A 108 -28.02 -39.22 19.52
N SER A 109 -27.59 -39.75 20.68
CA SER A 109 -27.89 -41.13 21.08
C SER A 109 -29.38 -41.38 21.31
N SER A 110 -30.13 -40.36 21.71
CA SER A 110 -31.59 -40.43 21.89
C SER A 110 -32.39 -40.21 20.58
N GLY A 111 -31.74 -40.21 19.42
CA GLY A 111 -32.40 -40.13 18.11
C GLY A 111 -32.58 -38.72 17.54
N MET A 112 -31.76 -37.74 17.94
CA MET A 112 -31.76 -36.41 17.32
C MET A 112 -31.44 -36.49 15.82
N GLY A 113 -32.32 -35.89 15.00
CA GLY A 113 -32.13 -35.81 13.55
C GLY A 113 -31.07 -34.78 13.12
N LEU A 114 -30.47 -34.99 11.94
CA LEU A 114 -29.38 -34.16 11.40
C LEU A 114 -29.69 -32.66 11.34
N LYS A 115 -30.95 -32.29 11.01
CA LYS A 115 -31.39 -30.88 10.95
C LYS A 115 -31.38 -30.21 12.33
N ALA A 116 -31.81 -30.93 13.37
CA ALA A 116 -31.82 -30.43 14.74
C ALA A 116 -30.40 -30.30 15.29
N LEU A 117 -29.53 -31.28 14.99
CA LEU A 117 -28.11 -31.21 15.32
C LEU A 117 -27.45 -29.99 14.68
N ARG A 118 -27.67 -29.77 13.37
CA ARG A 118 -27.11 -28.63 12.64
C ARG A 118 -27.56 -27.29 13.23
N ALA A 119 -28.83 -27.18 13.63
CA ALA A 119 -29.35 -25.99 14.30
C ALA A 119 -28.68 -25.75 15.67
N CYS A 120 -28.48 -26.81 16.47
CA CYS A 120 -27.80 -26.71 17.76
C CYS A 120 -26.35 -26.26 17.60
N LEU A 121 -25.59 -26.88 16.68
CA LEU A 121 -24.19 -26.53 16.43
C LEU A 121 -24.04 -25.08 15.96
N LEU A 122 -24.88 -24.63 15.02
CA LEU A 122 -24.88 -23.23 14.57
C LEU A 122 -25.24 -22.26 15.69
N SER A 123 -26.21 -22.62 16.54
CA SER A 123 -26.58 -21.82 17.72
C SER A 123 -25.41 -21.68 18.69
N MET A 124 -24.71 -22.77 18.98
CA MET A 124 -23.56 -22.79 19.89
C MET A 124 -22.40 -21.95 19.33
N MET A 125 -22.09 -22.06 18.04
CA MET A 125 -21.08 -21.20 17.40
C MET A 125 -21.46 -19.72 17.45
N MET A 126 -22.74 -19.40 17.20
CA MET A 126 -23.23 -18.02 17.25
C MET A 126 -23.20 -17.47 18.67
N LEU A 127 -23.50 -18.29 19.67
CA LEU A 127 -23.43 -17.92 21.07
C LEU A 127 -22.00 -17.52 21.43
N HIS A 128 -21.00 -18.34 21.10
CA HIS A 128 -19.60 -17.99 21.33
C HIS A 128 -19.11 -16.77 20.54
N GLY A 129 -19.67 -16.52 19.35
CA GLY A 129 -19.38 -15.34 18.54
C GLY A 129 -20.03 -14.05 19.05
N ARG A 130 -21.18 -14.15 19.74
CA ARG A 130 -21.96 -13.01 20.26
C ARG A 130 -21.75 -12.73 21.75
N GLN A 131 -21.12 -13.64 22.50
CA GLN A 131 -20.90 -13.60 23.95
C GLN A 131 -19.97 -12.49 24.49
N ARG A 132 -19.93 -11.32 23.84
CA ARG A 132 -19.56 -10.07 24.55
C ARG A 132 -20.74 -9.35 25.18
N VAL A 133 -21.99 -9.76 24.92
CA VAL A 133 -23.17 -9.28 25.66
C VAL A 133 -24.25 -10.37 25.63
N THR A 134 -24.85 -10.63 26.80
CA THR A 134 -26.11 -11.38 27.07
C THR A 134 -26.15 -12.90 26.89
N GLU A 135 -26.01 -13.62 28.01
CA GLU A 135 -26.93 -14.68 28.45
C GLU A 135 -26.81 -14.77 29.98
N THR A 136 -27.80 -14.23 30.71
CA THR A 136 -27.84 -14.27 32.18
C THR A 136 -29.07 -15.06 32.60
N GLY A 137 -28.84 -16.32 32.96
CA GLY A 137 -29.83 -17.23 33.54
C GLY A 137 -29.13 -18.45 34.13
N PRO A 138 -29.70 -19.13 35.14
CA PRO A 138 -29.11 -20.32 35.70
C PRO A 138 -29.15 -21.44 34.64
N VAL A 139 -28.00 -21.75 34.06
CA VAL A 139 -27.81 -22.94 33.26
C VAL A 139 -27.22 -23.99 34.20
N MET A 140 -28.01 -25.02 34.52
CA MET A 140 -27.57 -26.17 35.32
C MET A 140 -27.08 -25.83 36.75
N GLY A 141 -27.79 -24.94 37.45
CA GLY A 141 -27.59 -24.75 38.91
C GLY A 141 -26.35 -23.96 39.34
N ARG A 142 -25.59 -23.37 38.41
CA ARG A 142 -24.52 -22.40 38.71
C ARG A 142 -24.75 -21.08 37.98
N GLU A 143 -24.55 -19.97 38.68
CA GLU A 143 -24.69 -18.63 38.12
C GLU A 143 -23.39 -18.19 37.46
N LEU A 144 -23.45 -17.84 36.17
CA LEU A 144 -22.31 -17.32 35.43
C LEU A 144 -22.50 -15.85 35.06
N TYR A 145 -21.44 -15.07 35.26
CA TYR A 145 -21.31 -13.64 34.91
C TYR A 145 -22.48 -12.77 35.39
N VAL A 146 -22.61 -12.66 36.71
CA VAL A 146 -23.53 -11.73 37.38
C VAL A 146 -22.93 -10.33 37.37
N THR A 147 -23.67 -9.36 36.84
CA THR A 147 -23.37 -7.93 37.02
C THR A 147 -24.33 -7.37 38.07
N GLN A 148 -23.96 -6.30 38.80
CA GLN A 148 -24.86 -5.71 39.81
C GLN A 148 -26.24 -5.35 39.23
N PHE A 149 -26.29 -4.90 37.97
CA PHE A 149 -27.56 -4.58 37.32
C PHE A 149 -28.41 -5.82 37.05
N THR A 150 -27.81 -6.90 36.54
CA THR A 150 -28.53 -8.15 36.28
C THR A 150 -28.95 -8.88 37.56
N ASP A 151 -28.25 -8.67 38.68
CA ASP A 151 -28.65 -9.17 40.01
C ASP A 151 -29.85 -8.38 40.58
N MET A 152 -29.88 -7.05 40.40
CA MET A 152 -31.00 -6.22 40.86
C MET A 152 -32.31 -6.55 40.14
N SER A 153 -32.28 -6.67 38.80
CA SER A 153 -33.48 -7.05 38.04
C SER A 153 -33.95 -8.47 38.37
N ARG A 154 -33.04 -9.38 38.72
CA ARG A 154 -33.39 -10.73 39.17
C ARG A 154 -34.04 -10.72 40.56
N LYS A 155 -33.52 -9.92 41.51
CA LYS A 155 -34.11 -9.74 42.84
C LYS A 155 -35.52 -9.15 42.73
N GLN A 156 -35.71 -8.14 41.89
CA GLN A 156 -37.03 -7.56 41.61
C GLN A 156 -38.00 -8.62 41.05
N ALA A 157 -37.55 -9.45 40.10
CA ALA A 157 -38.37 -10.53 39.56
C ALA A 157 -38.72 -11.59 40.62
N GLY A 158 -37.76 -11.99 41.47
CA GLY A 158 -37.99 -12.95 42.56
C GLY A 158 -38.85 -12.39 43.69
N ASP A 159 -38.78 -11.09 43.97
CA ASP A 159 -39.63 -10.43 44.97
C ASP A 159 -41.07 -10.28 44.45
N HIS A 160 -41.25 -10.05 43.14
CA HIS A 160 -42.56 -10.04 42.50
C HIS A 160 -43.20 -11.44 42.43
N GLU A 161 -42.38 -12.49 42.24
CA GLU A 161 -42.86 -13.88 42.28
C GLU A 161 -43.32 -14.29 43.70
N LYS A 162 -42.71 -13.72 44.76
CA LYS A 162 -43.12 -13.93 46.15
C LYS A 162 -44.33 -13.11 46.58
N ASP A 163 -44.51 -11.91 46.03
CA ASP A 163 -45.67 -11.05 46.28
C ASP A 163 -46.15 -10.39 44.97
N PRO A 164 -47.06 -11.06 44.24
CA PRO A 164 -47.53 -10.59 42.93
C PRO A 164 -48.42 -9.34 43.00
N ALA A 165 -48.90 -8.96 44.18
CA ALA A 165 -49.66 -7.73 44.38
C ALA A 165 -48.77 -6.48 44.52
N LYS A 166 -47.47 -6.67 44.76
CA LYS A 166 -46.50 -5.60 44.84
C LYS A 166 -46.12 -5.16 43.42
N ALA A 167 -46.57 -3.96 43.04
CA ALA A 167 -46.27 -3.39 41.74
C ALA A 167 -44.74 -3.21 41.60
N PRO A 168 -44.14 -3.68 40.48
CA PRO A 168 -42.73 -3.41 40.22
C PRO A 168 -42.51 -1.88 40.14
N PRO A 169 -41.32 -1.39 40.54
CA PRO A 169 -41.01 0.01 40.39
C PRO A 169 -41.19 0.44 38.92
N PRO A 170 -41.65 1.67 38.66
CA PRO A 170 -41.84 2.15 37.31
C PRO A 170 -40.52 2.14 36.53
N ALA A 171 -40.59 1.78 35.24
CA ALA A 171 -39.41 1.63 34.38
C ALA A 171 -38.51 2.90 34.33
N SER A 172 -39.06 4.08 34.63
CA SER A 172 -38.30 5.33 34.78
C SER A 172 -37.35 5.31 35.98
N GLN A 173 -37.74 4.70 37.10
CA GLN A 173 -36.89 4.53 38.28
C GLN A 173 -35.77 3.51 38.05
N ASP A 174 -36.03 2.42 37.32
CA ASP A 174 -34.99 1.45 36.97
C ASP A 174 -33.91 2.09 36.07
N VAL A 175 -34.31 2.99 35.16
CA VAL A 175 -33.38 3.76 34.32
C VAL A 175 -32.53 4.71 35.17
N GLU A 176 -33.09 5.31 36.21
CA GLU A 176 -32.41 6.24 37.10
C GLU A 176 -31.47 5.52 38.09
N GLN A 177 -31.89 4.38 38.65
CA GLN A 177 -31.02 3.50 39.45
C GLN A 177 -29.89 2.91 38.61
N ALA A 178 -30.17 2.51 37.37
CA ALA A 178 -29.15 2.08 36.40
C ALA A 178 -28.21 3.20 35.96
N LYS A 179 -28.60 4.47 36.14
CA LYS A 179 -27.76 5.65 35.91
C LYS A 179 -26.87 5.91 37.12
N ILE A 180 -27.42 5.84 38.34
CA ILE A 180 -26.67 6.00 39.60
C ILE A 180 -25.58 4.94 39.75
N VAL A 181 -25.91 3.65 39.56
CA VAL A 181 -24.93 2.55 39.65
C VAL A 181 -23.85 2.66 38.57
N ARG A 182 -24.21 3.17 37.39
CA ARG A 182 -23.31 3.33 36.24
C ARG A 182 -22.40 4.55 36.38
N ASP A 183 -22.90 5.64 36.96
CA ASP A 183 -22.12 6.84 37.29
C ASP A 183 -21.14 6.55 38.43
N GLN A 184 -21.51 5.75 39.42
CA GLN A 184 -20.59 5.23 40.44
C GLN A 184 -19.47 4.33 39.87
N GLN A 185 -19.71 3.67 38.72
CA GLN A 185 -18.76 2.80 38.03
C GLN A 185 -18.01 3.49 36.89
N GLY A 186 -18.26 4.78 36.61
CA GLY A 186 -17.53 5.57 35.62
C GLY A 186 -17.76 5.20 34.15
N ILE A 187 -18.86 4.50 33.81
CA ILE A 187 -19.12 3.99 32.45
C ILE A 187 -19.99 4.99 31.65
N LYS A 188 -19.39 5.74 30.72
CA LYS A 188 -20.13 6.68 29.84
C LYS A 188 -20.84 5.95 28.68
N ARG A 189 -22.11 6.29 28.46
CA ARG A 189 -22.95 5.72 27.38
C ARG A 189 -22.68 6.44 26.04
N PRO A 190 -22.54 5.75 24.88
CA PRO A 190 -22.66 6.41 23.59
C PRO A 190 -24.14 6.79 23.31
N PRO A 191 -24.40 7.80 22.45
CA PRO A 191 -25.74 8.34 22.27
C PRO A 191 -26.70 7.31 21.66
N ALA A 192 -27.95 7.35 22.14
CA ALA A 192 -29.03 6.46 21.74
C ALA A 192 -29.34 6.61 20.24
N VAL A 193 -29.36 5.46 19.54
CA VAL A 193 -30.01 5.34 18.24
C VAL A 193 -31.51 5.42 18.47
N VAL A 194 -32.15 6.39 17.81
CA VAL A 194 -33.58 6.63 17.85
C VAL A 194 -34.33 5.40 17.33
N GLU A 195 -35.31 4.95 18.11
CA GLU A 195 -36.18 3.81 17.82
C GLU A 195 -36.91 3.98 16.48
N ALA A 196 -36.82 2.97 15.62
CA ALA A 196 -37.80 2.77 14.57
C ALA A 196 -39.02 2.11 15.20
N THR A 197 -40.12 2.85 15.27
CA THR A 197 -41.39 2.42 15.80
C THR A 197 -42.01 1.31 14.94
N THR A 198 -42.48 0.28 15.65
CA THR A 198 -43.53 -0.69 15.30
C THR A 198 -43.29 -1.63 14.11
N CYS A 199 -43.25 -2.93 14.41
CA CYS A 199 -44.25 -3.82 13.83
C CYS A 199 -44.48 -5.07 14.70
N SER A 200 -45.77 -5.35 14.89
CA SER A 200 -46.33 -6.42 15.70
C SER A 200 -46.04 -7.81 15.15
N TRP A 201 -45.91 -8.75 16.07
CA TRP A 201 -45.75 -10.17 15.81
C TRP A 201 -47.04 -10.83 15.31
N ARG A 202 -46.82 -11.89 14.50
CA ARG A 202 -47.73 -12.96 14.02
C ARG A 202 -48.60 -12.60 12.80
N THR A 203 -48.70 -13.42 11.75
CA THR A 203 -48.28 -14.81 11.45
C THR A 203 -48.17 -14.93 9.93
N TRP A 204 -47.28 -15.79 9.39
CA TRP A 204 -47.64 -16.59 8.22
C TRP A 204 -46.58 -17.63 7.80
N TRP A 205 -46.95 -18.91 7.83
CA TRP A 205 -46.31 -19.96 7.04
C TRP A 205 -46.84 -19.87 5.60
N ARG A 206 -45.99 -19.45 4.65
CA ARG A 206 -46.12 -19.80 3.24
C ARG A 206 -44.75 -20.00 2.66
N ASP A 207 -44.56 -21.25 2.29
CA ASP A 207 -43.62 -21.76 1.34
C ASP A 207 -43.33 -20.72 0.23
N ARG A 208 -42.10 -20.21 0.18
CA ARG A 208 -41.60 -19.46 -0.97
C ARG A 208 -40.19 -19.96 -1.27
N LYS A 209 -40.15 -20.85 -2.25
CA LYS A 209 -38.96 -21.31 -2.96
C LYS A 209 -38.05 -20.13 -3.33
N SER A 210 -36.74 -20.37 -3.12
CA SER A 210 -35.59 -19.85 -3.88
C SER A 210 -35.74 -18.49 -4.57
N HIS A 211 -35.04 -17.44 -4.08
CA HIS A 211 -34.50 -16.35 -4.93
C HIS A 211 -33.50 -15.40 -4.21
N HIS A 212 -33.22 -15.56 -2.91
CA HIS A 212 -32.43 -14.57 -2.14
C HIS A 212 -30.89 -14.64 -2.32
N GLU A 213 -30.36 -15.65 -3.03
CA GLU A 213 -28.93 -15.72 -3.36
C GLU A 213 -28.56 -14.90 -4.61
N SER A 214 -29.47 -14.78 -5.58
CA SER A 214 -29.21 -14.15 -6.89
C SER A 214 -28.90 -12.65 -6.81
N SER A 215 -29.53 -11.90 -5.89
CA SER A 215 -29.32 -10.45 -5.75
C SER A 215 -27.91 -10.08 -5.27
N ARG A 216 -27.29 -10.93 -4.44
CA ARG A 216 -25.91 -10.73 -3.97
C ARG A 216 -24.91 -10.96 -5.10
N TRP A 217 -25.11 -12.02 -5.88
CA TRP A 217 -24.28 -12.31 -7.05
C TRP A 217 -24.42 -11.25 -8.14
N ALA A 218 -25.62 -10.69 -8.35
CA ALA A 218 -25.84 -9.60 -9.32
C ALA A 218 -25.04 -8.33 -8.97
N MET A 219 -24.99 -7.93 -7.69
CA MET A 219 -24.19 -6.78 -7.25
C MET A 219 -22.69 -7.03 -7.39
N VAL A 220 -22.21 -8.24 -7.08
CA VAL A 220 -20.80 -8.62 -7.27
C VAL A 220 -20.41 -8.57 -8.75
N ILE A 221 -21.28 -9.09 -9.63
CA ILE A 221 -21.07 -9.06 -11.08
C ILE A 221 -21.01 -7.61 -11.58
N LEU A 222 -21.95 -6.75 -11.14
CA LEU A 222 -21.98 -5.34 -11.52
C LEU A 222 -20.71 -4.58 -11.07
N CYS A 223 -20.29 -4.75 -9.81
CA CYS A 223 -19.05 -4.15 -9.31
C CYS A 223 -17.81 -4.64 -10.08
N THR A 224 -17.77 -5.93 -10.45
CA THR A 224 -16.67 -6.49 -11.23
C THR A 224 -16.64 -5.89 -12.63
N VAL A 225 -17.79 -5.75 -13.30
CA VAL A 225 -17.90 -5.12 -14.62
C VAL A 225 -17.44 -3.66 -14.57
N LEU A 226 -17.86 -2.89 -13.56
CA LEU A 226 -17.44 -1.50 -13.39
C LEU A 226 -15.94 -1.38 -13.11
N ALA A 227 -15.37 -2.25 -12.28
CA ALA A 227 -13.94 -2.26 -12.01
C ALA A 227 -13.13 -2.57 -13.28
N VAL A 228 -13.54 -3.59 -14.04
CA VAL A 228 -12.91 -3.93 -15.33
C VAL A 228 -13.04 -2.77 -16.32
N ALA A 229 -14.21 -2.13 -16.42
CA ALA A 229 -14.41 -0.97 -17.28
C ALA A 229 -13.46 0.19 -16.93
N MET A 230 -13.29 0.49 -15.64
CA MET A 230 -12.34 1.52 -15.18
C MET A 230 -10.88 1.17 -15.52
N ILE A 231 -10.50 -0.10 -15.38
CA ILE A 231 -9.17 -0.57 -15.78
C ILE A 231 -8.96 -0.41 -17.28
N VAL A 232 -9.94 -0.82 -18.10
CA VAL A 232 -9.87 -0.70 -19.57
C VAL A 232 -9.76 0.77 -19.99
N ILE A 233 -10.54 1.67 -19.39
CA ILE A 233 -10.45 3.11 -19.64
C ILE A 233 -9.04 3.62 -19.27
N GLY A 234 -8.54 3.24 -18.09
CA GLY A 234 -7.19 3.61 -17.64
C GLY A 234 -6.09 3.13 -18.58
N VAL A 235 -6.14 1.87 -19.02
CA VAL A 235 -5.19 1.28 -19.98
C VAL A 235 -5.27 1.98 -21.34
N THR A 236 -6.48 2.32 -21.80
CA THR A 236 -6.67 3.03 -23.07
C THR A 236 -6.06 4.42 -23.03
N LEU A 237 -6.31 5.19 -21.96
CA LEU A 237 -5.71 6.52 -21.76
C LEU A 237 -4.18 6.44 -21.67
N LEU A 238 -3.66 5.44 -20.96
CA LEU A 238 -2.22 5.19 -20.86
C LEU A 238 -1.61 4.84 -22.21
N ALA A 239 -2.26 3.99 -23.01
CA ALA A 239 -1.79 3.62 -24.34
C ALA A 239 -1.74 4.84 -25.27
N VAL A 240 -2.79 5.68 -25.28
CA VAL A 240 -2.82 6.94 -26.04
C VAL A 240 -1.69 7.87 -25.57
N TYR A 241 -1.47 7.98 -24.27
CA TYR A 241 -0.37 8.78 -23.70
C TYR A 241 1.00 8.26 -24.15
N LEU A 242 1.26 6.96 -24.05
CA LEU A 242 2.54 6.34 -24.43
C LEU A 242 2.80 6.44 -25.93
N VAL A 243 1.78 6.25 -26.78
CA VAL A 243 1.92 6.45 -28.24
C VAL A 243 2.25 7.91 -28.54
N ASN A 244 1.68 8.85 -27.80
CA ASN A 244 1.92 10.29 -27.96
C ASN A 244 3.08 10.83 -27.13
N MET A 245 3.84 9.96 -26.44
CA MET A 245 5.09 10.37 -25.84
C MET A 245 6.07 10.72 -26.95
N PRO A 246 6.61 11.95 -26.93
CA PRO A 246 7.53 12.40 -27.95
C PRO A 246 8.87 11.72 -27.78
N LYS A 247 9.58 11.61 -28.90
CA LYS A 247 11.02 11.36 -28.87
C LYS A 247 11.71 12.68 -28.52
N MET A 248 12.64 12.63 -27.56
CA MET A 248 13.37 13.83 -27.14
C MET A 248 14.32 14.27 -28.27
N PRO A 249 14.22 15.50 -28.80
CA PRO A 249 15.20 16.05 -29.73
C PRO A 249 16.54 16.24 -29.02
N TYR A 250 17.61 16.16 -29.79
CA TYR A 250 18.97 16.09 -29.27
C TYR A 250 19.94 16.82 -30.19
N LEU A 251 21.12 17.15 -29.65
CA LEU A 251 22.24 17.69 -30.38
C LEU A 251 23.22 16.56 -30.71
N VAL A 252 23.75 16.55 -31.93
CA VAL A 252 24.80 15.63 -32.38
C VAL A 252 25.91 16.41 -33.06
N VAL A 253 27.16 16.05 -32.83
CA VAL A 253 28.30 16.65 -33.56
C VAL A 253 28.35 15.99 -34.93
N SER A 254 28.16 16.74 -36.01
CA SER A 254 28.17 16.19 -37.37
C SER A 254 29.55 16.25 -38.01
N ASP A 255 30.28 17.34 -37.78
CA ASP A 255 31.62 17.55 -38.29
C ASP A 255 32.42 18.43 -37.32
N ALA A 256 33.72 18.19 -37.23
CA ALA A 256 34.64 19.03 -36.48
C ALA A 256 36.03 18.91 -37.10
N GLN A 257 36.71 20.04 -37.27
CA GLN A 257 38.02 20.07 -37.90
C GLN A 257 38.97 20.94 -37.09
N LEU A 258 40.19 20.46 -36.88
CA LEU A 258 41.25 21.23 -36.24
C LEU A 258 41.97 22.03 -37.32
N GLY A 259 41.55 23.27 -37.52
CA GLY A 259 42.11 24.14 -38.56
C GLY A 259 43.53 24.60 -38.24
N ALA A 260 43.75 25.11 -37.03
CA ALA A 260 45.07 25.53 -36.56
C ALA A 260 45.19 25.41 -35.04
N LEU A 261 46.35 24.97 -34.57
CA LEU A 261 46.72 24.95 -33.16
C LEU A 261 48.17 25.41 -33.01
N ARG A 262 48.37 26.55 -32.33
CA ARG A 262 49.68 27.10 -31.98
C ARG A 262 49.82 27.11 -30.47
N TYR A 263 50.76 26.32 -29.97
CA TYR A 263 51.02 26.15 -28.55
C TYR A 263 52.43 26.63 -28.21
N ALA A 264 52.55 27.48 -27.19
CA ALA A 264 53.81 27.97 -26.66
C ALA A 264 54.25 27.10 -25.48
N GLN A 265 55.18 26.19 -25.74
CA GLN A 265 55.62 25.20 -24.73
C GLN A 265 56.33 25.86 -23.53
N GLN A 266 57.01 26.99 -23.73
CA GLN A 266 57.72 27.74 -22.68
C GLN A 266 56.76 28.29 -21.61
N ASP A 267 55.60 28.80 -22.03
CA ASP A 267 54.64 29.49 -21.16
C ASP A 267 53.37 28.65 -20.88
N GLY A 268 53.25 27.48 -21.52
CA GLY A 268 52.09 26.59 -21.41
C GLY A 268 50.81 27.19 -22.00
N THR A 269 50.92 28.02 -23.03
CA THR A 269 49.80 28.84 -23.53
C THR A 269 49.38 28.44 -24.94
N ILE A 270 48.09 28.22 -25.15
CA ILE A 270 47.48 28.08 -26.49
C ILE A 270 47.38 29.48 -27.10
N GLN A 271 48.38 29.86 -27.91
CA GLN A 271 48.45 31.17 -28.54
C GLN A 271 47.30 31.38 -29.52
N TYR A 272 47.00 30.35 -30.32
CA TYR A 272 45.95 30.39 -31.33
C TYR A 272 45.35 29.00 -31.54
N LEU A 273 44.04 28.88 -31.42
CA LEU A 273 43.27 27.69 -31.75
C LEU A 273 42.13 28.10 -32.69
N GLN A 274 42.01 27.39 -33.81
CA GLN A 274 40.91 27.52 -34.75
C GLN A 274 40.33 26.13 -35.00
N LEU A 275 39.07 25.94 -34.62
CA LEU A 275 38.41 24.64 -34.63
C LEU A 275 36.94 24.81 -35.04
N PRO A 276 36.62 24.85 -36.35
CA PRO A 276 35.23 24.83 -36.79
C PRO A 276 34.52 23.54 -36.35
N ILE A 277 33.36 23.68 -35.73
CA ILE A 277 32.48 22.58 -35.30
C ILE A 277 31.09 22.80 -35.87
N THR A 278 30.53 21.77 -36.51
CA THR A 278 29.13 21.73 -36.91
C THR A 278 28.35 20.81 -35.97
N ILE A 279 27.34 21.36 -35.32
CA ILE A 279 26.45 20.64 -34.41
C ILE A 279 25.06 20.62 -35.04
N LEU A 280 24.52 19.43 -35.23
CA LEU A 280 23.19 19.22 -35.76
C LEU A 280 22.19 19.14 -34.60
N ALA A 281 21.18 20.00 -34.61
CA ALA A 281 20.01 19.85 -33.77
C ALA A 281 19.00 18.97 -34.50
N GLU A 282 18.75 17.77 -33.97
CA GLU A 282 17.94 16.74 -34.63
C GLU A 282 16.61 16.55 -33.90
N ASN A 283 15.51 16.59 -34.66
CA ASN A 283 14.16 16.35 -34.19
C ASN A 283 13.55 15.13 -34.89
N ASN A 284 13.80 13.95 -34.33
CA ASN A 284 13.32 12.66 -34.84
C ASN A 284 11.86 12.36 -34.40
N ASN A 285 11.07 13.41 -34.19
CA ASN A 285 9.66 13.33 -33.78
C ASN A 285 8.78 13.90 -34.90
N SER A 286 7.97 13.03 -35.51
CA SER A 286 7.00 13.39 -36.54
C SER A 286 5.79 14.18 -36.06
N LYS A 287 5.58 14.27 -34.75
CA LYS A 287 4.34 14.84 -34.19
C LYS A 287 4.42 16.32 -33.86
N ALA A 288 5.62 16.87 -33.69
CA ALA A 288 5.78 18.26 -33.28
C ALA A 288 7.18 18.81 -33.56
N ASP A 289 7.21 20.13 -33.75
CA ASP A 289 8.44 20.90 -33.81
C ASP A 289 9.12 20.99 -32.45
N ALA A 290 10.44 21.04 -32.49
CA ALA A 290 11.31 21.21 -31.33
C ALA A 290 11.89 22.63 -31.31
N THR A 291 11.72 23.35 -30.21
CA THR A 291 12.38 24.63 -29.97
C THR A 291 13.60 24.42 -29.07
N PHE A 292 14.76 24.82 -29.53
CA PHE A 292 15.99 24.86 -28.73
C PHE A 292 16.25 26.29 -28.27
N SER A 293 16.72 26.42 -27.03
CA SER A 293 17.04 27.67 -26.35
C SER A 293 18.19 27.43 -25.38
N HIS A 294 18.91 28.48 -24.99
CA HIS A 294 20.02 28.38 -24.02
C HIS A 294 20.99 27.22 -24.35
N VAL A 295 21.48 27.20 -25.61
CA VAL A 295 22.52 26.26 -26.02
C VAL A 295 23.85 26.84 -25.56
N ASP A 296 24.33 26.34 -24.44
CA ASP A 296 25.58 26.75 -23.80
C ASP A 296 26.55 25.58 -23.83
N LEU A 297 27.49 25.62 -24.78
CA LEU A 297 28.51 24.60 -24.96
C LEU A 297 29.89 25.21 -24.71
N ALA A 298 30.78 24.42 -24.13
CA ALA A 298 32.15 24.77 -23.84
C ALA A 298 33.06 23.72 -24.49
N LEU A 299 34.07 24.21 -25.19
CA LEU A 299 35.19 23.41 -25.65
C LEU A 299 36.26 23.47 -24.57
N GLN A 300 36.61 22.31 -24.04
CA GLN A 300 37.53 22.16 -22.92
C GLN A 300 38.80 21.42 -23.35
N PHE A 301 39.91 21.76 -22.74
CA PHE A 301 41.13 20.97 -22.79
C PHE A 301 41.57 20.69 -21.36
N HIS A 302 41.71 19.41 -21.00
CA HIS A 302 42.12 18.99 -19.66
C HIS A 302 41.31 19.66 -18.51
N GLY A 303 40.01 19.90 -18.73
CA GLY A 303 39.11 20.54 -17.75
C GLY A 303 39.12 22.07 -17.74
N VAL A 304 39.95 22.73 -18.56
CA VAL A 304 39.97 24.19 -18.74
C VAL A 304 39.11 24.56 -19.94
N ASP A 305 38.19 25.52 -19.78
CA ASP A 305 37.39 26.07 -20.88
C ASP A 305 38.29 26.87 -21.83
N VAL A 306 38.45 26.37 -23.06
CA VAL A 306 39.24 27.01 -24.12
C VAL A 306 38.37 27.94 -24.96
N ALA A 307 37.11 27.60 -25.17
CA ALA A 307 36.15 28.45 -25.86
C ALA A 307 34.71 28.15 -25.44
N LEU A 308 33.83 29.15 -25.55
CA LEU A 308 32.40 29.01 -25.34
C LEU A 308 31.63 29.19 -26.65
N LEU A 309 30.73 28.26 -26.94
CA LEU A 309 29.84 28.25 -28.09
C LEU A 309 28.42 28.50 -27.57
N ARG A 310 27.86 29.66 -27.94
CA ARG A 310 26.50 30.06 -27.54
C ARG A 310 25.66 30.42 -28.76
N THR A 311 24.39 30.04 -28.74
CA THR A 311 23.40 30.58 -29.69
C THR A 311 22.74 31.82 -29.12
N PRO A 312 22.69 32.95 -29.85
CA PRO A 312 22.12 34.20 -29.34
C PRO A 312 20.60 34.17 -29.21
N ALA A 313 19.90 33.41 -30.06
CA ALA A 313 18.44 33.35 -30.07
C ALA A 313 17.94 31.89 -30.08
N PRO A 314 16.75 31.63 -29.51
CA PRO A 314 16.06 30.37 -29.67
C PRO A 314 15.75 30.09 -31.16
N PHE A 315 15.78 28.83 -31.54
CA PHE A 315 15.49 28.39 -32.91
C PHE A 315 14.57 27.16 -32.91
N VAL A 316 13.84 26.97 -34.01
CA VAL A 316 12.88 25.89 -34.18
C VAL A 316 13.41 24.88 -35.19
N VAL A 317 13.29 23.61 -34.87
CA VAL A 317 13.58 22.47 -35.74
C VAL A 317 12.27 21.76 -36.03
N ALA A 318 11.90 21.70 -37.29
CA ALA A 318 10.64 21.10 -37.73
C ALA A 318 10.57 19.59 -37.37
N ALA A 319 9.37 19.03 -37.35
CA ALA A 319 9.15 17.58 -37.21
C ALA A 319 9.93 16.77 -38.28
N GLU A 320 10.53 15.65 -37.88
CA GLU A 320 11.40 14.79 -38.72
C GLU A 320 12.48 15.57 -39.50
N SER A 321 13.06 16.58 -38.85
CA SER A 321 14.04 17.46 -39.49
C SER A 321 15.25 17.70 -38.60
N SER A 322 16.28 18.30 -39.20
CA SER A 322 17.54 18.59 -38.56
C SER A 322 18.06 19.96 -38.99
N LEU A 323 18.61 20.73 -38.05
CA LEU A 323 19.17 22.05 -38.30
C LEU A 323 20.65 22.07 -37.94
N ALA A 324 21.51 22.45 -38.89
CA ALA A 324 22.95 22.55 -38.69
C ALA A 324 23.33 23.89 -38.06
N LEU A 325 24.02 23.84 -36.92
CA LEU A 325 24.59 24.98 -36.21
C LEU A 325 26.10 24.97 -36.43
N GLN A 326 26.58 25.90 -37.25
CA GLN A 326 28.00 26.02 -37.57
C GLN A 326 28.65 27.02 -36.61
N TYR A 327 29.67 26.56 -35.88
CA TYR A 327 30.45 27.37 -34.95
C TYR A 327 31.89 27.45 -35.43
N ASN A 328 32.35 28.65 -35.74
CA ASN A 328 33.75 28.92 -35.99
C ASN A 328 34.44 29.22 -34.66
N VAL A 329 34.92 28.17 -33.99
CA VAL A 329 35.56 28.32 -32.68
C VAL A 329 36.96 28.87 -32.86
N VAL A 330 37.22 30.03 -32.25
CA VAL A 330 38.54 30.65 -32.21
C VAL A 330 38.87 30.97 -30.76
N SER A 331 40.07 30.60 -30.32
CA SER A 331 40.57 30.90 -28.97
C SER A 331 42.02 31.39 -29.03
N THR A 332 42.34 32.37 -28.20
CA THR A 332 43.66 33.01 -28.16
C THR A 332 44.11 33.23 -26.71
N GLY A 333 45.38 32.94 -26.45
CA GLY A 333 46.02 33.25 -25.16
C GLY A 333 45.54 32.43 -23.97
N GLN A 334 44.92 31.26 -24.18
CA GLN A 334 44.46 30.42 -23.07
C GLN A 334 45.64 29.68 -22.43
N ARG A 335 45.93 29.98 -21.15
CA ARG A 335 46.98 29.30 -20.38
C ARG A 335 46.46 27.99 -19.81
N LEU A 336 47.26 26.93 -19.92
CA LEU A 336 46.99 25.63 -19.32
C LEU A 336 47.61 25.54 -17.93
N ASP A 337 47.02 24.70 -17.08
CA ASP A 337 47.59 24.34 -15.79
C ASP A 337 48.78 23.37 -15.97
N PRO A 338 49.64 23.15 -14.95
CA PRO A 338 50.81 22.28 -15.10
C PRO A 338 50.49 20.83 -15.52
N ALA A 339 49.29 20.31 -15.19
CA ALA A 339 48.86 19.00 -15.67
C ALA A 339 48.40 19.07 -17.14
N GLY A 340 47.64 20.09 -17.52
CA GLY A 340 47.27 20.37 -18.91
C GLY A 340 48.46 20.60 -19.82
N MET A 341 49.54 21.25 -19.34
CA MET A 341 50.78 21.40 -20.09
C MET A 341 51.43 20.06 -20.44
N ARG A 342 51.57 19.16 -19.44
CA ARG A 342 52.11 17.81 -19.67
C ARG A 342 51.23 17.01 -20.62
N SER A 343 49.91 17.09 -20.43
CA SER A 343 48.95 16.40 -21.29
C SER A 343 48.97 16.94 -22.73
N MET A 344 49.17 18.24 -22.92
CA MET A 344 49.34 18.85 -24.24
C MET A 344 50.63 18.36 -24.90
N ASP A 345 51.75 18.36 -24.18
CA ASP A 345 53.04 17.86 -24.69
C ASP A 345 52.96 16.38 -25.10
N GLU A 346 52.33 15.53 -24.27
CA GLU A 346 52.06 14.13 -24.60
C GLU A 346 51.17 13.97 -25.84
N SER A 347 50.13 14.79 -25.95
CA SER A 347 49.20 14.78 -27.08
C SER A 347 49.88 15.21 -28.39
N LEU A 348 50.71 16.25 -28.34
CA LEU A 348 51.50 16.72 -29.47
C LEU A 348 52.53 15.67 -29.92
N ASN A 349 53.22 15.03 -28.96
CA ASN A 349 54.16 13.94 -29.23
C ASN A 349 53.47 12.68 -29.81
N ALA A 350 52.25 12.39 -29.37
CA ALA A 350 51.43 11.29 -29.87
C ALA A 350 50.79 11.59 -31.24
N GLY A 351 50.87 12.83 -31.73
CA GLY A 351 50.24 13.27 -32.99
C GLY A 351 48.71 13.32 -32.92
N MET A 352 48.12 13.40 -31.72
CA MET A 352 46.68 13.42 -31.54
C MET A 352 46.30 14.29 -30.34
N VAL A 353 45.46 15.30 -30.58
CA VAL A 353 45.04 16.27 -29.55
C VAL A 353 43.56 16.06 -29.18
N PRO A 354 43.26 15.72 -27.92
CA PRO A 354 41.88 15.56 -27.46
C PRO A 354 41.29 16.89 -26.98
N PHE A 355 40.09 17.23 -27.43
CA PHE A 355 39.27 18.30 -26.84
C PHE A 355 37.95 17.74 -26.32
N ASP A 356 37.54 18.19 -25.13
CA ASP A 356 36.30 17.79 -24.51
C ASP A 356 35.20 18.81 -24.84
N LEU A 357 34.14 18.39 -25.56
CA LEU A 357 32.95 19.21 -25.78
C LEU A 357 31.92 18.91 -24.70
N ARG A 358 31.60 19.91 -23.87
CA ARG A 358 30.62 19.78 -22.79
C ARG A 358 29.61 20.90 -22.83
N GLY A 359 28.37 20.63 -22.45
CA GLY A 359 27.39 21.69 -22.36
C GLY A 359 25.98 21.23 -22.11
N LYS A 360 25.08 22.21 -22.05
CA LYS A 360 23.66 22.00 -21.85
C LYS A 360 22.88 22.74 -22.91
N ALA A 361 21.75 22.17 -23.32
CA ALA A 361 20.78 22.85 -24.16
C ALA A 361 19.39 22.65 -23.58
N ARG A 362 18.58 23.71 -23.60
CA ARG A 362 17.18 23.62 -23.22
C ARG A 362 16.35 23.37 -24.47
N ALA A 363 15.69 22.23 -24.50
CA ALA A 363 14.79 21.88 -25.57
C ALA A 363 13.34 21.82 -25.06
N ARG A 364 12.44 22.28 -25.93
CA ARG A 364 11.01 22.38 -25.68
C ARG A 364 10.30 21.78 -26.87
N TRP A 365 9.26 21.00 -26.61
CA TRP A 365 8.35 20.55 -27.64
C TRP A 365 6.94 21.01 -27.27
N LYS A 366 6.10 21.19 -28.31
CA LYS A 366 4.70 21.59 -28.17
C LYS A 366 3.85 20.67 -29.03
N VAL A 367 3.18 19.69 -28.40
CA VAL A 367 2.18 18.87 -29.08
C VAL A 367 0.80 19.47 -28.82
N GLY A 368 0.26 20.09 -29.88
CA GLY A 368 -1.05 20.75 -29.86
C GLY A 368 -1.12 21.90 -28.84
N ILE A 369 -2.26 21.99 -28.16
CA ILE A 369 -2.56 23.06 -27.18
C ILE A 369 -2.17 22.64 -25.76
N PHE A 370 -2.17 21.33 -25.46
CA PHE A 370 -2.17 20.81 -24.10
C PHE A 370 -0.82 20.27 -23.60
N LEU A 371 0.03 19.72 -24.47
CA LEU A 371 1.30 19.12 -24.05
C LEU A 371 2.48 20.05 -24.36
N LYS A 372 2.92 20.74 -23.31
CA LYS A 372 4.17 21.51 -23.28
C LYS A 372 5.11 20.78 -22.32
N ALA A 373 6.22 20.25 -22.82
CA ALA A 373 7.29 19.81 -21.92
C ALA A 373 8.62 20.46 -22.27
N HIS A 374 9.42 20.57 -21.23
CA HIS A 374 10.73 21.21 -21.23
C HIS A 374 11.71 20.21 -20.67
N PHE A 375 12.85 20.08 -21.33
CA PHE A 375 13.92 19.21 -20.88
C PHE A 375 15.26 19.88 -21.16
N TRP A 376 16.22 19.51 -20.32
CA TRP A 376 17.60 19.91 -20.46
C TRP A 376 18.36 18.71 -21.00
N THR A 377 18.94 18.87 -22.19
CA THR A 377 19.86 17.87 -22.72
C THR A 377 21.28 18.24 -22.32
N ARG A 378 22.11 17.23 -22.09
CA ARG A 378 23.54 17.42 -21.79
C ARG A 378 24.37 16.71 -22.83
N ILE A 379 25.35 17.40 -23.39
CA ILE A 379 26.36 16.81 -24.26
C ILE A 379 27.68 16.74 -23.49
N SER A 380 28.35 15.60 -23.58
CA SER A 380 29.67 15.39 -22.99
C SER A 380 30.42 14.41 -23.87
N CYS A 381 31.46 14.93 -24.52
CA CYS A 381 32.16 14.27 -25.60
C CYS A 381 33.64 14.54 -25.52
N ARG A 382 34.44 13.57 -25.96
CA ARG A 382 35.87 13.74 -26.21
C ARG A 382 36.11 13.57 -27.70
N LEU A 383 36.62 14.61 -28.34
CA LEU A 383 36.90 14.69 -29.77
C LEU A 383 38.41 14.61 -29.97
N HIS A 384 38.87 13.61 -30.71
CA HIS A 384 40.29 13.45 -31.03
C HIS A 384 40.60 13.95 -32.42
N PHE A 385 41.60 14.82 -32.54
CA PHE A 385 42.05 15.41 -33.79
C PHE A 385 43.49 14.99 -34.08
N PHE A 386 43.82 14.76 -35.34
CA PHE A 386 45.19 14.42 -35.74
C PHE A 386 46.06 15.69 -35.82
N PHE A 387 47.34 15.58 -35.49
CA PHE A 387 48.30 16.69 -35.47
C PHE A 387 49.68 16.20 -35.97
N PRO A 388 50.49 17.02 -36.70
CA PRO A 388 50.24 18.39 -37.13
C PRO A 388 49.49 18.47 -38.47
N GLY A 389 48.61 19.45 -38.63
CA GLY A 389 47.92 19.76 -39.88
C GLY A 389 46.42 20.05 -39.72
N ASN A 390 45.78 20.46 -40.82
CA ASN A 390 44.32 20.60 -40.85
C ASN A 390 43.71 19.20 -40.92
N SER A 391 43.16 18.73 -39.81
CA SER A 391 42.66 17.37 -39.70
C SER A 391 41.20 17.34 -39.26
N THR A 392 40.49 16.33 -39.73
CA THR A 392 39.14 16.05 -39.29
C THR A 392 39.17 15.24 -37.99
N VAL A 393 38.12 15.40 -37.20
CA VAL A 393 37.92 14.59 -35.99
C VAL A 393 37.79 13.11 -36.35
N LYS A 394 38.23 12.24 -35.44
CA LYS A 394 38.07 10.79 -35.58
C LYS A 394 36.59 10.42 -35.82
N PRO A 395 36.24 9.69 -36.90
CA PRO A 395 34.85 9.37 -37.23
C PRO A 395 34.09 8.60 -36.15
N THR A 396 34.81 7.82 -35.34
CA THR A 396 34.23 7.09 -34.20
C THR A 396 33.67 8.03 -33.14
N ASP A 397 34.28 9.20 -32.94
CA ASP A 397 33.88 10.15 -31.92
C ASP A 397 32.58 10.86 -32.32
N LEU A 398 32.41 11.18 -33.61
CA LEU A 398 31.18 11.76 -34.16
C LEU A 398 29.96 10.88 -33.88
N ARG A 399 30.07 9.57 -34.13
CA ARG A 399 28.96 8.62 -33.91
C ARG A 399 28.54 8.50 -32.45
N ARG A 400 29.47 8.71 -31.53
CA ARG A 400 29.22 8.61 -30.09
C ARG A 400 28.72 9.93 -29.50
N CYS A 401 28.89 11.03 -30.22
CA CYS A 401 28.68 12.37 -29.72
C CYS A 401 27.27 12.90 -29.89
N ARG A 402 26.40 12.45 -28.97
CA ARG A 402 24.99 12.84 -28.90
C ARG A 402 24.60 13.29 -27.49
N SER A 403 23.82 14.36 -27.40
CA SER A 403 23.27 14.82 -26.13
C SER A 403 22.19 13.87 -25.61
N ARG A 404 22.13 13.67 -24.29
CA ARG A 404 21.10 12.87 -23.62
C ARG A 404 20.22 13.73 -22.73
#